data_AF-A0A929HAG0-F1
#
_entry.id   AF-A0A929HAG0-F1
#
_cell.length_a   1.000
_cell.length_b   1.000
_cell.length_c   1.000
_cell.angle_alpha   90.00
_cell.angle_beta   90.00
_cell.angle_gamma   90.00
#
_symmetry.space_group_name_H-M   'P 1'
#
loop_
_entity.id
_entity.type
_entity.pdbx_description
1 polymer ?
#
loop_
_entity_poly.entity_id
_entity_poly.type
_entity_poly.pdbx_seq_one_letter_code
_entity_poly.pdbx_strand_id
1 'polypeptide(L)'
;MDRFTKGFVVASLVYFFLAAVLGIWMGAAETSEWVYFAHVHFNLLGFMAMMVYGVAYFILPRFNSKTLKWPQWVAYHFFIANLGLLGMVATAAERPSTGFTIFAALSVLGVAMFAVNLGVTLIEPLEEEEEPVEAAVPESAPPEPKVDITPDTRVGEILTKWPETADILINNGFKPLADPAHREKLKDLPVTLGMACERHGIDINMMVSLLHQAATTIELEKREASPPQPIKLTAIQSTIKSGEPINRQHIIGDILKAYPATEEVFRKYYGAACFSCPGQATETITQSAMMHNVDQKDILADLNKAAGVLNS
;
A
#
# COMPACT_ATOMS: atom_id res chain seq x y z
N MET A 1 -5.89 16.99 5.50
CA MET A 1 -6.64 17.51 4.32
C MET A 1 -5.94 18.79 3.87
N ASP A 2 -5.57 18.91 2.60
CA ASP A 2 -4.89 20.12 2.12
C ASP A 2 -5.83 21.33 2.09
N ARG A 3 -5.24 22.52 1.92
CA ARG A 3 -5.96 23.80 1.97
C ARG A 3 -7.08 23.91 0.95
N PHE A 4 -6.89 23.42 -0.28
CA PHE A 4 -7.89 23.59 -1.35
C PHE A 4 -9.01 22.56 -1.24
N THR A 5 -8.69 21.33 -0.83
CA THR A 5 -9.68 20.33 -0.47
C THR A 5 -10.57 20.81 0.68
N LYS A 6 -9.98 21.43 1.72
CA LYS A 6 -10.76 22.13 2.77
C LYS A 6 -11.53 23.33 2.23
N GLY A 7 -10.94 24.07 1.30
CA GLY A 7 -11.57 25.17 0.60
C GLY A 7 -12.89 24.78 -0.05
N PHE A 8 -12.94 23.64 -0.76
CA PHE A 8 -14.16 23.12 -1.37
C PHE A 8 -15.28 22.89 -0.34
N VAL A 9 -14.97 22.27 0.80
CA VAL A 9 -15.94 22.03 1.88
C VAL A 9 -16.42 23.34 2.51
N VAL A 10 -15.53 24.31 2.71
CA VAL A 10 -15.94 25.61 3.26
C VAL A 10 -16.79 26.38 2.26
N ALA A 11 -16.40 26.41 0.98
CA ALA A 11 -17.16 27.07 -0.08
C ALA A 11 -18.56 26.45 -0.24
N SER A 12 -18.69 25.12 -0.12
CA SER A 12 -19.99 24.45 -0.22
C SER A 12 -20.97 24.92 0.85
N LEU A 13 -20.51 25.11 2.09
CA LEU A 13 -21.33 25.65 3.18
C LEU A 13 -21.74 27.11 2.92
N VAL A 14 -20.84 27.92 2.35
CA VAL A 14 -21.18 29.30 1.96
C VAL A 14 -22.26 29.30 0.87
N TYR A 15 -22.10 28.51 -0.20
CA TYR A 15 -23.11 28.42 -1.26
C TYR A 15 -24.43 27.87 -0.75
N PHE A 16 -24.41 26.89 0.16
CA PHE A 16 -25.64 26.37 0.78
C PHE A 16 -26.40 27.45 1.54
N PHE A 17 -25.68 28.23 2.35
CA PHE A 17 -26.29 29.35 3.08
C PHE A 17 -26.88 30.39 2.12
N LEU A 18 -26.13 30.79 1.10
CA LEU A 18 -26.62 31.73 0.06
C LEU A 18 -27.86 31.17 -0.65
N ALA A 19 -27.85 29.90 -1.02
CA ALA A 19 -28.97 29.26 -1.69
C ALA A 19 -30.22 29.21 -0.79
N ALA A 20 -30.06 28.94 0.51
CA ALA A 20 -31.16 28.98 1.47
C ALA A 20 -31.79 30.38 1.60
N VAL A 21 -30.96 31.43 1.64
CA VAL A 21 -31.44 32.82 1.62
C VAL A 21 -32.22 33.13 0.34
N LEU A 22 -31.71 32.72 -0.83
CA LEU A 22 -32.45 32.87 -2.09
C LEU A 22 -33.76 32.09 -2.09
N GLY A 23 -33.80 30.91 -1.45
CA GLY A 23 -35.02 30.10 -1.31
C GLY A 23 -36.10 30.80 -0.48
N ILE A 24 -35.73 31.47 0.61
CA ILE A 24 -36.66 32.31 1.38
C ILE A 24 -37.18 33.45 0.51
N TRP A 25 -36.32 34.12 -0.24
CA TRP A 25 -36.73 35.23 -1.11
C TRP A 25 -37.71 34.75 -2.18
N MET A 26 -37.44 33.64 -2.85
CA MET A 26 -38.34 33.02 -3.84
C MET A 26 -39.70 32.63 -3.25
N GLY A 27 -39.75 32.24 -1.98
CA GLY A 27 -41.00 31.88 -1.29
C GLY A 27 -41.79 33.09 -0.77
N ALA A 28 -41.12 34.21 -0.51
CA ALA A 28 -41.72 35.39 0.10
C ALA A 28 -42.17 36.46 -0.91
N ALA A 29 -41.64 36.45 -2.13
CA ALA A 29 -41.93 37.45 -3.14
C ALA A 29 -41.90 36.87 -4.56
N GLU A 30 -42.58 37.54 -5.50
CA GLU A 30 -42.35 37.32 -6.93
C GLU A 30 -40.91 37.73 -7.28
N THR A 31 -40.16 36.81 -7.87
CA THR A 31 -38.73 36.98 -8.18
C THR A 31 -38.46 36.71 -9.66
N SER A 32 -37.38 37.29 -10.17
CA SER A 32 -36.97 37.08 -11.56
C SER A 32 -36.42 35.66 -11.77
N GLU A 33 -36.43 35.17 -13.01
CA GLU A 33 -35.88 33.86 -13.38
C GLU A 33 -34.41 33.68 -12.97
N TRP A 34 -33.66 34.78 -12.88
CA TRP A 34 -32.28 34.77 -12.40
C TRP A 34 -32.16 34.21 -10.98
N VAL A 35 -33.10 34.54 -10.09
CA VAL A 35 -33.10 34.08 -8.69
C VAL A 35 -33.27 32.57 -8.62
N TYR A 36 -34.21 32.01 -9.38
CA TYR A 36 -34.40 30.57 -9.51
C TYR A 36 -33.14 29.88 -10.06
N PHE A 37 -32.54 30.47 -11.10
CA PHE A 37 -31.31 29.95 -11.68
C PHE A 37 -30.17 29.92 -10.66
N ALA A 38 -29.94 31.03 -9.94
CA ALA A 38 -28.92 31.13 -8.91
C ALA A 38 -29.17 30.14 -7.77
N HIS A 39 -30.40 30.02 -7.28
CA HIS A 39 -30.77 29.10 -6.21
C HIS A 39 -30.45 27.64 -6.56
N VAL A 40 -30.82 27.19 -7.76
CA VAL A 40 -30.57 25.80 -8.19
C VAL A 40 -29.07 25.54 -8.35
N HIS A 41 -28.32 26.44 -8.99
CA HIS A 41 -26.89 26.22 -9.24
C HIS A 41 -26.04 26.37 -7.97
N PHE A 42 -26.40 27.25 -7.04
CA PHE A 42 -25.74 27.31 -5.74
C PHE A 42 -26.03 26.05 -4.90
N ASN A 43 -27.23 25.46 -4.98
CA ASN A 43 -27.49 24.17 -4.32
C ASN A 43 -26.73 23.01 -4.99
N LEU A 44 -26.81 22.87 -6.31
CA LEU A 44 -26.28 21.70 -7.01
C LEU A 44 -24.77 21.78 -7.23
N LEU A 45 -24.29 22.85 -7.88
CA LEU A 45 -22.87 23.01 -8.20
C LEU A 45 -22.09 23.64 -7.05
N GLY A 46 -22.70 24.55 -6.29
CA GLY A 46 -22.07 25.20 -5.15
C GLY A 46 -22.00 24.29 -3.93
N PHE A 47 -23.15 23.80 -3.45
CA PHE A 47 -23.21 22.98 -2.24
C PHE A 47 -22.87 21.51 -2.54
N MET A 48 -23.73 20.80 -3.28
CA MET A 48 -23.58 19.36 -3.46
C MET A 48 -22.26 18.98 -4.15
N ALA A 49 -21.96 19.59 -5.31
CA ALA A 49 -20.76 19.23 -6.06
C ALA A 49 -19.47 19.62 -5.33
N MET A 50 -19.36 20.83 -4.76
CA MET A 50 -18.14 21.20 -4.01
C MET A 50 -17.96 20.36 -2.75
N MET A 51 -19.04 19.98 -2.06
CA MET A 51 -18.96 19.04 -0.94
C MET A 51 -18.39 17.70 -1.40
N VAL A 52 -18.91 17.17 -2.50
CA VAL A 52 -18.39 15.94 -3.12
C VAL A 52 -16.93 16.10 -3.51
N TYR A 53 -16.52 17.21 -4.13
CA TYR A 53 -15.12 17.42 -4.53
C TYR A 53 -14.18 17.41 -3.34
N GLY A 54 -14.47 18.20 -2.31
CA GLY A 54 -13.64 18.27 -1.11
C GLY A 54 -13.56 16.92 -0.39
N VAL A 55 -14.69 16.27 -0.16
CA VAL A 55 -14.71 15.00 0.55
C VAL A 55 -14.10 13.87 -0.28
N ALA A 56 -14.42 13.78 -1.57
CA ALA A 56 -13.96 12.70 -2.44
C ALA A 56 -12.44 12.76 -2.69
N TYR A 57 -11.87 13.94 -2.95
CA TYR A 57 -10.41 14.09 -3.07
C TYR A 57 -9.68 13.71 -1.78
N PHE A 58 -10.31 13.88 -0.62
CA PHE A 58 -9.73 13.50 0.65
C PHE A 58 -9.90 11.99 0.93
N ILE A 59 -11.11 11.47 0.84
CA ILE A 59 -11.44 10.14 1.37
C ILE A 59 -11.13 9.02 0.36
N LEU A 60 -11.53 9.18 -0.90
CA LEU A 60 -11.53 8.06 -1.83
C LEU A 60 -10.14 7.54 -2.20
N PRO A 61 -9.12 8.39 -2.45
CA PRO A 61 -7.76 7.89 -2.64
C PRO A 61 -7.26 7.10 -1.43
N ARG A 62 -7.53 7.59 -0.21
CA ARG A 62 -7.10 6.97 1.04
C ARG A 62 -7.73 5.60 1.27
N PHE A 63 -9.03 5.45 1.01
CA PHE A 63 -9.70 4.15 1.09
C PHE A 63 -9.16 3.13 0.08
N ASN A 64 -8.55 3.60 -1.01
CA ASN A 64 -7.91 2.74 -1.99
C ASN A 64 -6.38 2.64 -1.77
N SER A 65 -5.86 3.16 -0.64
CA SER A 65 -4.43 3.22 -0.32
C SER A 65 -3.60 3.88 -1.43
N LYS A 66 -4.16 4.88 -2.10
CA LYS A 66 -3.52 5.64 -3.18
C LYS A 66 -3.36 7.10 -2.81
N THR A 67 -2.31 7.71 -3.36
CA THR A 67 -2.20 9.16 -3.45
C THR A 67 -2.95 9.65 -4.69
N LEU A 68 -3.46 10.88 -4.66
CA LEU A 68 -4.09 11.49 -5.82
C LEU A 68 -3.06 11.63 -6.95
N LYS A 69 -3.39 11.24 -8.19
CA LYS A 69 -2.45 11.24 -9.33
C LYS A 69 -1.88 12.63 -9.62
N TRP A 70 -2.75 13.65 -9.64
CA TRP A 70 -2.34 15.04 -9.84
C TRP A 70 -2.81 15.94 -8.69
N PRO A 71 -2.08 16.00 -7.56
CA PRO A 71 -2.47 16.81 -6.40
C PRO A 71 -2.58 18.31 -6.71
N GLN A 72 -1.69 18.82 -7.56
CA GLN A 72 -1.69 20.22 -8.00
C GLN A 72 -2.96 20.65 -8.75
N TRP A 73 -3.66 19.71 -9.40
CA TRP A 73 -4.91 20.02 -10.11
C TRP A 73 -6.04 20.42 -9.17
N VAL A 74 -5.99 20.02 -7.90
CA VAL A 74 -7.01 20.37 -6.91
C VAL A 74 -7.09 21.88 -6.72
N ALA A 75 -5.95 22.57 -6.69
CA ALA A 75 -5.90 24.02 -6.57
C ALA A 75 -6.51 24.71 -7.81
N TYR A 76 -6.11 24.30 -9.01
CA TYR A 76 -6.64 24.84 -10.25
C TYR A 76 -8.14 24.58 -10.39
N HIS A 77 -8.56 23.35 -10.09
CA HIS A 77 -9.96 22.97 -10.09
C HIS A 77 -10.77 23.84 -9.11
N PHE A 78 -10.25 24.10 -7.90
CA PHE A 78 -10.94 24.97 -6.94
C PHE A 78 -11.25 26.36 -7.50
N PHE A 79 -10.27 27.01 -8.14
CA PHE A 79 -10.49 28.32 -8.73
C PHE A 79 -11.39 28.26 -9.96
N ILE A 80 -11.18 27.29 -10.85
CA ILE A 80 -11.98 27.12 -12.08
C ILE A 80 -13.45 26.85 -11.75
N ALA A 81 -13.74 25.98 -10.78
CA ALA A 81 -15.10 25.64 -10.41
C ALA A 81 -15.83 26.82 -9.75
N ASN A 82 -15.15 27.60 -8.89
CA ASN A 82 -15.74 28.80 -8.29
C ASN A 82 -15.94 29.92 -9.32
N LEU A 83 -14.94 30.17 -10.17
CA LEU A 83 -15.04 31.19 -11.23
C LEU A 83 -16.13 30.84 -12.24
N GLY A 84 -16.20 29.56 -12.63
CA GLY A 84 -17.25 29.04 -13.50
C GLY A 84 -18.64 29.24 -12.89
N LEU A 85 -18.85 28.82 -11.64
CA LEU A 85 -20.14 28.96 -10.97
C LEU A 85 -20.56 30.42 -10.79
N LEU A 86 -19.69 31.25 -10.18
CA LEU A 86 -20.02 32.64 -9.89
C LEU A 86 -20.22 33.45 -11.17
N GLY A 87 -19.36 33.28 -12.17
CA GLY A 87 -19.50 33.97 -13.44
C GLY A 87 -20.74 33.53 -14.22
N MET A 88 -21.06 32.23 -14.19
CA MET A 88 -22.26 31.69 -14.85
C MET A 88 -23.52 32.23 -14.20
N VAL A 89 -23.58 32.30 -12.87
CA VAL A 89 -24.70 32.93 -12.15
C VAL A 89 -24.76 34.43 -12.43
N ALA A 90 -23.64 35.15 -12.39
CA ALA A 90 -23.60 36.59 -12.62
C ALA A 90 -24.10 36.98 -14.03
N THR A 91 -23.81 36.17 -15.04
CA THR A 91 -24.18 36.41 -16.45
C THR A 91 -25.50 35.73 -16.86
N ALA A 92 -26.17 35.01 -15.95
CA ALA A 92 -27.37 34.25 -16.28
C ALA A 92 -28.56 35.11 -16.71
N ALA A 93 -28.62 36.39 -16.31
CA ALA A 93 -29.69 37.30 -16.71
C ALA A 93 -29.60 37.70 -18.20
N GLU A 94 -28.41 37.58 -18.81
CA GLU A 94 -28.13 38.00 -20.19
C GLU A 94 -28.21 36.84 -21.18
N ARG A 95 -28.77 35.69 -20.78
CA ARG A 95 -28.77 34.50 -21.63
C ARG A 95 -29.62 34.70 -22.90
N PRO A 96 -29.14 34.27 -24.08
CA PRO A 96 -27.80 33.74 -24.34
C PRO A 96 -26.75 34.86 -24.46
N SER A 97 -25.61 34.73 -23.77
CA SER A 97 -24.47 35.65 -23.91
C SER A 97 -23.15 34.90 -23.98
N THR A 98 -22.15 35.50 -24.65
CA THR A 98 -20.79 34.96 -24.72
C THR A 98 -20.18 34.79 -23.33
N GLY A 99 -20.44 35.74 -22.41
CA GLY A 99 -20.00 35.65 -21.03
C GLY A 99 -20.54 34.41 -20.33
N PHE A 100 -21.85 34.17 -20.44
CA PHE A 100 -22.47 32.97 -19.87
C PHE A 100 -21.87 31.69 -20.44
N THR A 101 -21.67 31.61 -21.76
CA THR A 101 -21.08 30.43 -22.41
C THR A 101 -19.66 30.16 -21.90
N ILE A 102 -18.83 31.19 -21.71
CA ILE A 102 -17.46 31.03 -21.18
C ILE A 102 -17.49 30.45 -19.77
N PHE A 103 -18.30 31.00 -18.86
CA PHE A 103 -18.33 30.54 -17.48
C PHE A 103 -19.02 29.17 -17.32
N ALA A 104 -20.02 28.87 -18.15
CA ALA A 104 -20.59 27.53 -18.25
C ALA A 104 -19.53 26.51 -18.72
N ALA A 105 -18.71 26.86 -19.71
CA ALA A 105 -17.60 26.01 -20.18
C ALA A 105 -16.54 25.79 -19.09
N LEU A 106 -16.20 26.83 -18.30
CA LEU A 106 -15.31 26.68 -17.14
C LEU A 106 -15.90 25.73 -16.08
N SER A 107 -17.21 25.76 -15.87
CA SER A 107 -17.88 24.83 -14.96
C SER A 107 -17.73 23.38 -15.45
N VAL A 108 -17.93 23.13 -16.75
CA VAL A 108 -17.70 21.80 -17.36
C VAL A 108 -16.24 21.37 -17.24
N LEU A 109 -15.30 22.29 -17.46
CA LEU A 109 -13.88 22.02 -17.27
C LEU A 109 -13.56 21.60 -15.83
N GLY A 110 -14.14 22.29 -14.83
CA GLY A 110 -14.00 21.90 -13.43
C GLY A 110 -14.49 20.47 -13.16
N VAL A 111 -15.69 20.12 -13.65
CA VAL A 111 -16.23 18.76 -13.55
C VAL A 111 -15.30 17.74 -14.21
N ALA A 112 -14.76 18.04 -15.39
CA ALA A 112 -13.84 17.15 -16.09
C ALA A 112 -12.53 16.96 -15.31
N MET A 113 -11.95 18.02 -14.74
CA MET A 113 -10.77 17.93 -13.89
C MET A 113 -11.00 17.04 -12.67
N PHE A 114 -12.19 17.11 -12.05
CA PHE A 114 -12.58 16.20 -10.98
C PHE A 114 -12.64 14.75 -11.45
N ALA A 115 -13.46 14.49 -12.47
CA ALA A 115 -13.72 13.14 -12.95
C ALA A 115 -12.44 12.46 -13.44
N VAL A 116 -11.58 13.17 -14.17
CA VAL A 116 -10.33 12.62 -14.70
C VAL A 116 -9.32 12.38 -13.59
N ASN A 117 -9.04 13.37 -12.74
CA ASN A 117 -8.01 13.22 -11.71
C ASN A 117 -8.37 12.12 -10.71
N LEU A 118 -9.61 12.14 -10.21
CA LEU A 118 -10.08 11.13 -9.28
C LEU A 118 -10.29 9.77 -9.97
N GLY A 119 -10.90 9.75 -11.16
CA GLY A 119 -11.16 8.51 -11.89
C GLY A 119 -9.89 7.74 -12.23
N VAL A 120 -8.87 8.44 -12.77
CA VAL A 120 -7.55 7.84 -13.04
C VAL A 120 -6.91 7.33 -11.77
N THR A 121 -6.94 8.13 -10.68
CA THR A 121 -6.42 7.69 -9.37
C THR A 121 -7.07 6.38 -8.92
N LEU A 122 -8.37 6.20 -9.12
CA LEU A 122 -9.07 5.00 -8.67
C LEU A 122 -8.85 3.79 -9.59
N ILE A 123 -8.71 4.00 -10.90
CA ILE A 123 -8.60 2.93 -11.91
C ILE A 123 -7.16 2.40 -12.05
N GLU A 124 -6.15 3.27 -11.99
CA GLU A 124 -4.75 2.83 -12.16
C GLU A 124 -4.40 1.78 -11.11
N PRO A 125 -3.87 0.59 -11.46
CA PRO A 125 -3.42 -0.39 -10.48
C PRO A 125 -2.45 0.27 -9.49
N LEU A 126 -2.38 -0.25 -8.26
CA LEU A 126 -1.31 0.18 -7.34
C LEU A 126 0.01 -0.02 -8.10
N GLU A 127 0.73 1.05 -8.34
CA GLU A 127 2.15 0.94 -8.66
C GLU A 127 2.73 0.20 -7.46
N GLU A 128 3.12 -1.06 -7.65
CA GLU A 128 4.17 -1.63 -6.81
C GLU A 128 5.30 -0.62 -6.98
N GLU A 129 5.55 0.19 -5.95
CA GLU A 129 6.77 0.98 -5.90
C GLU A 129 7.90 -0.06 -6.06
N GLU A 130 8.38 -0.24 -7.29
CA GLU A 130 9.77 -0.60 -7.51
C GLU A 130 10.51 0.55 -6.86
N GLU A 131 10.75 0.42 -5.55
CA GLU A 131 11.74 1.23 -4.89
C GLU A 131 12.95 1.22 -5.82
N PRO A 132 13.42 2.38 -6.32
CA PRO A 132 14.73 2.40 -6.93
C PRO A 132 15.63 1.78 -5.88
N VAL A 133 16.25 0.66 -6.23
CA VAL A 133 17.19 -0.06 -5.38
C VAL A 133 18.43 0.82 -5.27
N GLU A 134 18.27 1.97 -4.61
CA GLU A 134 19.34 2.80 -4.12
C GLU A 134 19.72 2.21 -2.78
N ALA A 135 20.50 1.12 -2.89
CA ALA A 135 21.39 0.56 -1.89
C ALA A 135 21.13 0.97 -0.43
N ALA A 136 20.02 0.52 0.14
CA ALA A 136 19.84 0.40 1.57
C ALA A 136 19.24 -0.98 1.84
N VAL A 137 20.11 -1.99 1.82
CA VAL A 137 19.78 -3.35 2.27
C VAL A 137 19.24 -3.25 3.70
N PRO A 138 17.96 -3.56 3.97
CA PRO A 138 17.51 -3.79 5.34
C PRO A 138 18.11 -5.13 5.75
N GLU A 139 19.08 -5.08 6.65
CA GLU A 139 19.66 -6.24 7.31
C GLU A 139 18.61 -6.87 8.24
N SER A 140 17.69 -7.67 7.68
CA SER A 140 16.75 -8.49 8.48
C SER A 140 16.25 -9.78 7.82
N ALA A 141 16.84 -10.22 6.71
CA ALA A 141 16.74 -11.61 6.29
C ALA A 141 18.08 -12.30 6.63
N PRO A 142 18.10 -13.33 7.50
CA PRO A 142 19.26 -14.21 7.59
C PRO A 142 19.53 -14.73 6.17
N PRO A 143 20.79 -14.69 5.69
CA PRO A 143 21.09 -15.07 4.31
C PRO A 143 20.47 -16.45 4.02
N GLU A 144 19.87 -16.57 2.83
CA GLU A 144 19.47 -17.86 2.28
C GLU A 144 20.63 -18.84 2.44
N PRO A 145 20.39 -20.09 2.86
CA PRO A 145 21.46 -21.06 2.92
C PRO A 145 22.11 -21.13 1.54
N LYS A 146 23.41 -20.82 1.47
CA LYS A 146 24.17 -20.82 0.22
C LYS A 146 24.30 -22.26 -0.28
N VAL A 147 23.32 -22.72 -1.05
CA VAL A 147 23.37 -23.98 -1.79
C VAL A 147 24.02 -23.67 -3.13
N ASP A 148 25.25 -24.15 -3.34
CA ASP A 148 25.96 -23.94 -4.59
C ASP A 148 26.18 -25.30 -5.27
N ILE A 149 25.19 -25.71 -6.07
CA ILE A 149 25.26 -26.90 -6.91
C ILE A 149 25.41 -26.42 -8.36
N THR A 150 26.54 -26.75 -8.96
CA THR A 150 26.88 -26.40 -10.34
C THR A 150 27.15 -27.68 -11.13
N PRO A 151 27.26 -27.60 -12.48
CA PRO A 151 27.66 -28.75 -13.30
C PRO A 151 29.00 -29.38 -12.88
N ASP A 152 29.90 -28.58 -12.29
CA ASP A 152 31.23 -29.03 -11.86
C ASP A 152 31.23 -29.66 -10.45
N THR A 153 30.12 -29.55 -9.72
CA THR A 153 29.98 -30.16 -8.39
C THR A 153 30.02 -31.69 -8.50
N ARG A 154 30.81 -32.34 -7.63
CA ARG A 154 30.94 -33.80 -7.62
C ARG A 154 29.67 -34.46 -7.09
N VAL A 155 29.22 -35.52 -7.77
CA VAL A 155 28.02 -36.27 -7.35
C VAL A 155 28.19 -36.84 -5.93
N GLY A 156 29.39 -37.31 -5.59
CA GLY A 156 29.72 -37.76 -4.24
C GLY A 156 29.61 -36.66 -3.16
N GLU A 157 29.93 -35.40 -3.50
CA GLU A 157 29.80 -34.26 -2.58
C GLU A 157 28.33 -33.89 -2.35
N ILE A 158 27.51 -33.92 -3.41
CA ILE A 158 26.07 -33.67 -3.33
C ILE A 158 25.42 -34.70 -2.41
N LEU A 159 25.69 -35.99 -2.63
CA LEU A 159 25.15 -37.09 -1.81
C LEU A 159 25.64 -37.08 -0.36
N THR A 160 26.79 -36.47 -0.09
CA THR A 160 27.34 -36.33 1.26
C THR A 160 26.68 -35.18 2.01
N LYS A 161 26.45 -34.04 1.34
CA LYS A 161 25.81 -32.86 1.94
C LYS A 161 24.29 -32.99 2.05
N TRP A 162 23.68 -33.60 1.04
CA TRP A 162 22.22 -33.77 0.93
C TRP A 162 21.87 -35.21 0.54
N PRO A 163 21.95 -36.17 1.49
CA PRO A 163 21.68 -37.58 1.22
C PRO A 163 20.30 -37.84 0.63
N GLU A 164 19.30 -37.01 0.95
CA GLU A 164 17.92 -37.13 0.44
C GLU A 164 17.82 -36.84 -1.07
N THR A 165 18.80 -36.16 -1.66
CA THR A 165 18.84 -35.93 -3.12
C THR A 165 19.12 -37.19 -3.94
N ALA A 166 19.54 -38.29 -3.29
CA ALA A 166 19.77 -39.58 -3.93
C ALA A 166 18.53 -40.08 -4.68
N ASP A 167 17.34 -39.89 -4.11
CA ASP A 167 16.09 -40.37 -4.71
C ASP A 167 15.73 -39.57 -5.98
N ILE A 168 16.05 -38.27 -6.00
CA ILE A 168 15.89 -37.43 -7.19
C ILE A 168 16.81 -37.93 -8.30
N LEU A 169 18.07 -38.23 -7.99
CA LEU A 169 19.01 -38.77 -8.96
C LEU A 169 18.55 -40.13 -9.50
N ILE A 170 18.08 -41.04 -8.63
CA ILE A 170 17.58 -42.36 -9.04
C ILE A 170 16.37 -42.23 -9.97
N ASN A 171 15.41 -41.38 -9.61
CA ASN A 171 14.19 -41.15 -10.40
C ASN A 171 14.48 -40.48 -11.74
N ASN A 172 15.59 -39.76 -11.86
CA ASN A 172 16.02 -39.09 -13.09
C ASN A 172 17.08 -39.86 -13.88
N GLY A 173 17.30 -41.15 -13.60
CA GLY A 173 18.08 -42.04 -14.48
C GLY A 173 19.37 -42.61 -13.86
N PHE A 174 19.78 -42.15 -12.68
CA PHE A 174 20.96 -42.66 -11.97
C PHE A 174 20.63 -43.91 -11.12
N LYS A 175 20.02 -44.92 -11.75
CA LYS A 175 19.58 -46.17 -11.11
C LYS A 175 20.65 -46.90 -10.28
N PRO A 176 21.96 -46.92 -10.66
CA PRO A 176 23.00 -47.54 -9.83
C PRO A 176 23.13 -46.94 -8.43
N LEU A 177 22.66 -45.71 -8.22
CA LEU A 177 22.57 -45.11 -6.89
C LEU A 177 21.54 -45.80 -5.99
N ALA A 178 20.70 -46.72 -6.46
CA ALA A 178 19.85 -47.50 -5.57
C ALA A 178 20.67 -48.42 -4.64
N ASP A 179 21.89 -48.79 -5.01
CA ASP A 179 22.80 -49.60 -4.19
C ASP A 179 23.64 -48.73 -3.24
N PRO A 180 23.50 -48.88 -1.91
CA PRO A 180 24.31 -48.15 -0.93
C PRO A 180 25.83 -48.35 -1.08
N ALA A 181 26.27 -49.54 -1.49
CA ALA A 181 27.70 -49.82 -1.70
C ALA A 181 28.26 -49.04 -2.91
N HIS A 182 27.40 -48.74 -3.88
CA HIS A 182 27.74 -47.90 -5.02
C HIS A 182 27.81 -46.41 -4.65
N ARG A 183 26.89 -45.92 -3.78
CA ARG A 183 26.94 -44.54 -3.24
C ARG A 183 28.23 -44.27 -2.48
N GLU A 184 28.67 -45.22 -1.67
CA GLU A 184 29.88 -45.05 -0.85
C GLU A 184 31.13 -44.90 -1.72
N LYS A 185 31.24 -45.71 -2.79
CA LYS A 185 32.36 -45.63 -3.74
C LYS A 185 32.40 -44.31 -4.50
N LEU A 186 31.26 -43.64 -4.70
CA LEU A 186 31.17 -42.39 -5.46
C LEU A 186 31.71 -41.18 -4.69
N LYS A 187 31.84 -41.27 -3.36
CA LYS A 187 32.43 -40.21 -2.54
C LYS A 187 33.90 -39.95 -2.89
N ASP A 188 34.62 -40.99 -3.27
CA ASP A 188 36.05 -40.94 -3.59
C ASP A 188 36.35 -40.75 -5.09
N LEU A 189 35.32 -40.79 -5.94
CA LEU A 189 35.47 -40.68 -7.40
C LEU A 189 35.31 -39.22 -7.88
N PRO A 190 36.17 -38.74 -8.81
CA PRO A 190 36.09 -37.39 -9.35
C PRO A 190 35.02 -37.27 -10.46
N VAL A 191 33.80 -37.73 -10.19
CA VAL A 191 32.68 -37.67 -11.15
C VAL A 191 31.83 -36.44 -10.85
N THR A 192 31.83 -35.47 -11.76
CA THR A 192 30.98 -34.26 -11.67
C THR A 192 29.57 -34.54 -12.15
N LEU A 193 28.63 -33.68 -11.75
CA LEU A 193 27.24 -33.75 -12.18
C LEU A 193 27.12 -33.63 -13.71
N GLY A 194 27.91 -32.75 -14.32
CA GLY A 194 28.00 -32.59 -15.77
C GLY A 194 28.42 -33.88 -16.47
N MET A 195 29.53 -34.49 -16.04
CA MET A 195 30.02 -35.77 -16.59
C MET A 195 28.98 -36.89 -16.44
N ALA A 196 28.28 -36.91 -15.31
CA ALA A 196 27.26 -37.91 -15.03
C ALA A 196 26.02 -37.71 -15.92
N CYS A 197 25.55 -36.48 -16.10
CA CYS A 197 24.40 -36.18 -16.96
C CYS A 197 24.69 -36.46 -18.44
N GLU A 198 25.88 -36.07 -18.93
CA GLU A 198 26.31 -36.32 -20.31
C GLU A 198 26.34 -37.82 -20.63
N ARG A 199 26.93 -38.63 -19.74
CA ARG A 199 27.04 -40.09 -19.91
C ARG A 199 25.68 -40.80 -19.94
N HIS A 200 24.67 -40.22 -19.30
CA HIS A 200 23.33 -40.78 -19.17
C HIS A 200 22.28 -40.11 -20.07
N GLY A 201 22.69 -39.12 -20.88
CA GLY A 201 21.79 -38.39 -21.78
C GLY A 201 20.74 -37.55 -21.05
N ILE A 202 21.07 -37.02 -19.86
CA ILE A 202 20.18 -36.23 -19.01
C ILE A 202 20.50 -34.74 -19.19
N ASP A 203 19.49 -33.88 -19.20
CA ASP A 203 19.68 -32.43 -19.26
C ASP A 203 20.32 -31.92 -17.96
N ILE A 204 21.51 -31.34 -18.08
CA ILE A 204 22.29 -30.85 -16.94
C ILE A 204 21.65 -29.66 -16.24
N ASN A 205 20.99 -28.75 -16.96
CA ASN A 205 20.38 -27.56 -16.36
C ASN A 205 19.14 -27.93 -15.54
N MET A 206 18.35 -28.87 -16.07
CA MET A 206 17.21 -29.44 -15.35
C MET A 206 17.69 -30.15 -14.07
N MET A 207 18.75 -30.95 -14.15
CA MET A 207 19.28 -31.67 -13.00
C MET A 207 19.83 -30.73 -11.93
N VAL A 208 20.60 -29.70 -12.33
CA VAL A 208 21.09 -28.65 -11.42
C VAL A 208 19.92 -27.97 -10.71
N SER A 209 18.87 -27.59 -11.44
CA SER A 209 17.69 -26.94 -10.87
C SER A 209 16.97 -27.84 -9.84
N LEU A 210 16.73 -29.10 -10.17
CA LEU A 210 16.07 -30.06 -9.27
C LEU A 210 16.87 -30.31 -8.00
N LEU A 211 18.20 -30.48 -8.13
CA LEU A 211 19.07 -30.71 -6.98
C LEU A 211 19.22 -29.45 -6.13
N HIS A 212 19.30 -28.28 -6.75
CA HIS A 212 19.39 -27.00 -6.04
C HIS A 212 18.12 -26.73 -5.23
N GLN A 213 16.93 -26.94 -5.82
CA GLN A 213 15.66 -26.82 -5.10
C GLN A 213 15.58 -27.81 -3.94
N ALA A 214 15.90 -29.08 -4.18
CA ALA A 214 15.85 -30.10 -3.14
C ALA A 214 16.83 -29.83 -1.99
N ALA A 215 18.07 -29.47 -2.31
CA ALA A 215 19.08 -29.10 -1.32
C ALA A 215 18.67 -27.85 -0.53
N THR A 216 18.05 -26.86 -1.18
CA THR A 216 17.52 -25.67 -0.51
C THR A 216 16.40 -26.05 0.46
N THR A 217 15.45 -26.87 0.03
CA THR A 217 14.37 -27.38 0.88
C THR A 217 14.92 -28.17 2.07
N ILE A 218 15.92 -29.04 1.86
CA ILE A 218 16.57 -29.80 2.95
C ILE A 218 17.27 -28.87 3.95
N GLU A 219 17.98 -27.84 3.49
CA GLU A 219 18.61 -26.87 4.39
C GLU A 219 17.59 -26.00 5.15
N LEU A 220 16.44 -25.70 4.52
CA LEU A 220 15.31 -25.04 5.17
C LEU A 220 14.64 -25.96 6.21
N GLU A 221 14.39 -27.23 5.87
CA GLU A 221 13.83 -28.24 6.78
C GLU A 221 14.78 -28.53 7.96
N LYS A 222 16.10 -28.59 7.73
CA LYS A 222 17.09 -28.70 8.82
C LYS A 222 17.12 -27.45 9.72
N ARG A 223 16.92 -26.27 9.14
CA ARG A 223 16.72 -25.02 9.90
C ARG A 223 15.45 -25.06 10.73
N GLU A 224 14.36 -25.60 10.19
CA GLU A 224 13.07 -25.76 10.90
C GLU A 224 13.10 -26.88 11.95
N ALA A 225 13.93 -27.92 11.77
CA ALA A 225 14.10 -29.04 12.70
C ALA A 225 15.04 -28.73 13.89
N SER A 226 15.84 -27.66 13.83
CA SER A 226 16.65 -27.16 14.95
C SER A 226 15.83 -26.11 15.71
N PRO A 227 15.47 -26.31 16.99
CA PRO A 227 14.22 -25.81 17.56
C PRO A 227 14.03 -24.31 17.34
N PRO A 228 13.21 -23.92 16.35
CA PRO A 228 12.67 -22.59 16.23
C PRO A 228 11.38 -22.59 17.05
N GLN A 229 11.29 -21.70 18.03
CA GLN A 229 10.02 -21.54 18.75
C GLN A 229 8.95 -21.08 17.76
N PRO A 230 7.76 -21.71 17.75
CA PRO A 230 6.91 -21.76 16.57
C PRO A 230 6.15 -20.45 16.34
N ILE A 231 6.21 -19.96 15.10
CA ILE A 231 5.25 -19.01 14.52
C ILE A 231 4.15 -19.84 13.86
N LYS A 232 2.94 -19.79 14.42
CA LYS A 232 1.71 -20.27 13.77
C LYS A 232 1.10 -19.12 12.97
N LEU A 233 1.07 -19.27 11.65
CA LEU A 233 0.35 -18.40 10.75
C LEU A 233 -1.14 -18.79 10.73
N THR A 234 -1.96 -18.10 11.54
CA THR A 234 -3.43 -18.14 11.44
C THR A 234 -4.01 -16.79 11.82
N ALA A 235 -4.74 -16.20 10.87
CA ALA A 235 -5.38 -14.88 10.89
C ALA A 235 -4.41 -13.69 11.03
N ILE A 236 -4.62 -12.64 10.24
CA ILE A 236 -3.99 -11.34 10.46
C ILE A 236 -4.60 -10.75 11.75
N GLN A 237 -4.19 -11.29 12.89
CA GLN A 237 -4.19 -10.62 14.18
C GLN A 237 -2.73 -10.29 14.44
N SER A 238 -2.38 -9.02 14.29
CA SER A 238 -1.04 -8.54 14.59
C SER A 238 -0.82 -8.47 16.11
N THR A 239 -0.91 -9.60 16.81
CA THR A 239 -0.60 -9.63 18.24
C THR A 239 0.91 -9.59 18.40
N ILE A 240 1.45 -8.37 18.41
CA ILE A 240 2.79 -8.04 18.87
C ILE A 240 2.99 -8.59 20.28
N LYS A 241 4.09 -9.31 20.51
CA LYS A 241 4.44 -9.81 21.85
C LYS A 241 5.33 -8.81 22.57
N SER A 242 5.22 -8.75 23.89
CA SER A 242 6.06 -7.89 24.73
C SER A 242 7.53 -8.30 24.59
N GLY A 243 8.40 -7.34 24.25
CA GLY A 243 9.82 -7.53 23.93
C GLY A 243 10.15 -7.54 22.43
N GLU A 244 9.17 -7.54 21.53
CA GLU A 244 9.37 -7.43 20.08
C GLU A 244 9.34 -5.97 19.58
N PRO A 245 10.23 -5.58 18.66
CA PRO A 245 10.21 -4.23 18.08
C PRO A 245 8.90 -3.98 17.31
N ILE A 246 8.37 -2.77 17.47
CA ILE A 246 7.16 -2.31 16.81
C ILE A 246 7.49 -1.99 15.34
N ASN A 247 6.87 -2.69 14.39
CA ASN A 247 6.98 -2.42 12.96
C ASN A 247 5.72 -1.74 12.39
N ARG A 248 5.79 -1.40 11.10
CA ARG A 248 4.76 -0.66 10.37
C ARG A 248 3.45 -1.42 10.12
N GLN A 249 3.44 -2.74 10.27
CA GLN A 249 2.27 -3.61 10.07
C GLN A 249 1.50 -3.90 11.37
N HIS A 250 2.02 -3.53 12.53
CA HIS A 250 1.32 -3.76 13.80
C HIS A 250 0.10 -2.84 13.96
N ILE A 251 -0.98 -3.39 14.53
CA ILE A 251 -2.22 -2.67 14.85
C ILE A 251 -2.04 -1.84 16.13
N ILE A 252 -2.57 -0.62 16.13
CA ILE A 252 -2.47 0.32 17.26
C ILE A 252 -3.03 -0.31 18.56
N GLY A 253 -4.19 -0.96 18.48
CA GLY A 253 -4.81 -1.68 19.59
C GLY A 253 -3.96 -2.77 20.20
N ASP A 254 -3.17 -3.48 19.40
CA ASP A 254 -2.30 -4.54 19.89
C ASP A 254 -1.02 -3.96 20.50
N ILE A 255 -0.48 -2.87 19.93
CA ILE A 255 0.65 -2.12 20.49
C ILE A 255 0.30 -1.53 21.86
N LEU A 256 -0.85 -0.87 22.01
CA LEU A 256 -1.27 -0.30 23.31
C LEU A 256 -1.44 -1.37 24.39
N LYS A 257 -1.89 -2.58 24.02
CA LYS A 257 -1.99 -3.71 24.95
C LYS A 257 -0.62 -4.24 25.35
N ALA A 258 0.29 -4.41 24.40
CA ALA A 258 1.62 -4.96 24.65
C ALA A 258 2.57 -3.96 25.32
N TYR A 259 2.41 -2.67 25.02
CA TYR A 259 3.25 -1.57 25.48
C TYR A 259 2.41 -0.36 25.91
N PRO A 260 1.81 -0.37 27.11
CA PRO A 260 0.99 0.75 27.59
C PRO A 260 1.70 2.12 27.60
N ALA A 261 3.03 2.13 27.76
CA ALA A 261 3.85 3.36 27.70
C ALA A 261 3.80 4.08 26.33
N THR A 262 3.40 3.38 25.26
CA THR A 262 3.25 3.98 23.93
C THR A 262 2.02 4.90 23.81
N GLU A 263 1.13 4.91 24.81
CA GLU A 263 -0.03 5.80 24.83
C GLU A 263 0.36 7.27 24.69
N GLU A 264 1.43 7.71 25.35
CA GLU A 264 1.91 9.10 25.26
C GLU A 264 2.36 9.45 23.83
N VAL A 265 2.96 8.50 23.12
CA VAL A 265 3.39 8.67 21.73
C VAL A 265 2.17 8.81 20.82
N PHE A 266 1.19 7.91 20.93
CA PHE A 266 -0.04 8.04 20.14
C PHE A 266 -0.80 9.32 20.45
N ARG A 267 -0.82 9.76 21.72
CA ARG A 267 -1.43 11.03 22.13
C ARG A 267 -0.69 12.24 21.55
N LYS A 268 0.65 12.18 21.46
CA LYS A 268 1.49 13.22 20.82
C LYS A 268 1.18 13.37 19.33
N TYR A 269 1.08 12.26 18.60
CA TYR A 269 0.91 12.29 17.13
C TYR A 269 -0.55 12.39 16.67
N TYR A 270 -1.48 11.75 17.37
CA TYR A 270 -2.89 11.64 16.95
C TYR A 270 -3.87 12.35 17.88
N GLY A 271 -3.42 12.85 19.03
CA GLY A 271 -4.26 13.51 20.02
C GLY A 271 -5.15 12.56 20.82
N ALA A 272 -6.01 13.12 21.68
CA ALA A 272 -6.87 12.34 22.57
C ALA A 272 -7.97 11.54 21.83
N ALA A 273 -8.34 11.95 20.62
CA ALA A 273 -9.39 11.30 19.83
C ALA A 273 -9.00 9.90 19.31
N CYS A 274 -7.70 9.59 19.27
CA CYS A 274 -7.18 8.28 18.85
C CYS A 274 -7.82 7.12 19.64
N PHE A 275 -7.98 7.29 20.95
CA PHE A 275 -8.49 6.26 21.86
C PHE A 275 -10.01 6.07 21.82
N SER A 276 -10.72 6.94 21.09
CA SER A 276 -12.16 6.83 20.82
C SER A 276 -12.46 6.51 19.34
N CYS A 277 -11.43 6.37 18.50
CA CYS A 277 -11.60 6.06 17.08
C CYS A 277 -11.86 4.55 16.90
N PRO A 278 -12.95 4.14 16.24
CA PRO A 278 -13.19 2.72 15.95
C PRO A 278 -12.03 2.05 15.18
N GLY A 279 -11.32 2.83 14.36
CA GLY A 279 -10.18 2.34 13.56
C GLY A 279 -8.97 1.91 14.39
N GLN A 280 -8.84 2.38 15.64
CA GLN A 280 -7.70 2.06 16.51
C GLN A 280 -7.53 0.55 16.74
N ALA A 281 -8.63 -0.21 16.72
CA ALA A 281 -8.63 -1.65 16.93
C ALA A 281 -8.29 -2.47 15.66
N THR A 282 -8.20 -1.83 14.50
CA THR A 282 -8.08 -2.52 13.20
C THR A 282 -7.02 -1.93 12.27
N GLU A 283 -6.55 -0.71 12.53
CA GLU A 283 -5.61 0.01 11.68
C GLU A 283 -4.16 -0.26 12.07
N THR A 284 -3.32 -0.49 11.07
CA THR A 284 -1.86 -0.58 11.21
C THR A 284 -1.22 0.79 11.41
N ILE A 285 0.04 0.83 11.89
CA ILE A 285 0.80 2.09 11.97
C ILE A 285 0.91 2.79 10.62
N THR A 286 1.16 2.06 9.53
CA THR A 286 1.20 2.65 8.17
C THR A 286 -0.11 3.35 7.81
N GLN A 287 -1.23 2.66 7.97
CA GLN A 287 -2.55 3.18 7.60
C GLN A 287 -2.90 4.42 8.43
N SER A 288 -2.65 4.37 9.74
CA SER A 288 -2.93 5.48 10.62
C SER A 288 -2.02 6.69 10.37
N ALA A 289 -0.72 6.47 10.15
CA ALA A 289 0.22 7.55 9.84
C ALA A 289 -0.19 8.28 8.54
N MET A 290 -0.61 7.53 7.52
CA MET A 290 -1.14 8.10 6.27
C MET A 290 -2.47 8.86 6.48
N MET A 291 -3.40 8.30 7.26
CA MET A 291 -4.70 8.94 7.53
C MET A 291 -4.55 10.26 8.30
N HIS A 292 -3.60 10.32 9.22
CA HIS A 292 -3.37 11.48 10.08
C HIS A 292 -2.25 12.41 9.59
N ASN A 293 -1.64 12.13 8.44
CA ASN A 293 -0.54 12.91 7.86
C ASN A 293 0.64 13.07 8.83
N VAL A 294 1.00 11.95 9.48
CA VAL A 294 2.13 11.82 10.39
C VAL A 294 3.27 11.11 9.66
N ASP A 295 4.50 11.55 9.89
CA ASP A 295 5.66 10.85 9.37
C ASP A 295 5.80 9.47 10.05
N GLN A 296 5.79 8.43 9.22
CA GLN A 296 5.81 7.06 9.67
C GLN A 296 7.12 6.68 10.39
N LYS A 297 8.26 7.24 9.95
CA LYS A 297 9.56 6.94 10.54
C LYS A 297 9.64 7.56 11.94
N ASP A 298 9.16 8.79 12.08
CA ASP A 298 9.17 9.51 13.35
C ASP A 298 8.33 8.82 14.43
N ILE A 299 7.10 8.42 14.08
CA ILE A 299 6.22 7.74 15.04
C ILE A 299 6.76 6.34 15.39
N LEU A 300 7.31 5.58 14.45
CA LEU A 300 7.90 4.27 14.74
C LEU A 300 9.12 4.37 15.65
N ALA A 301 9.97 5.38 15.46
CA ALA A 301 11.12 5.62 16.32
C ALA A 301 10.68 5.94 17.76
N ASP A 302 9.72 6.86 17.92
CA ASP A 302 9.19 7.22 19.24
C ASP A 302 8.47 6.04 19.91
N LEU A 303 7.72 5.23 19.15
CA LEU A 303 7.03 4.03 19.65
C LEU A 303 8.02 2.99 20.17
N ASN A 304 9.06 2.66 19.40
CA ASN A 304 10.06 1.69 19.80
C ASN A 304 10.90 2.16 20.98
N LYS A 305 11.16 3.48 21.07
CA LYS A 305 11.79 4.11 22.22
C LYS A 305 10.92 3.99 23.48
N ALA A 306 9.62 4.31 23.37
CA ALA A 306 8.68 4.21 24.49
C ALA A 306 8.43 2.75 24.92
N ALA A 307 8.50 1.81 24.00
CA ALA A 307 8.40 0.37 24.27
C ALA A 307 9.70 -0.22 24.87
N GLY A 308 10.81 0.54 24.92
CA GLY A 308 12.07 0.08 25.50
C GLY A 308 12.79 -1.00 24.69
N VAL A 309 12.47 -1.14 23.40
CA VAL A 309 13.02 -2.18 22.50
C VAL A 309 14.19 -1.68 21.65
N LEU A 310 14.46 -0.37 21.66
CA LEU A 310 15.68 0.23 21.13
C LEU A 310 16.53 0.73 22.31
N ASN A 311 17.57 -0.03 22.67
CA ASN A 311 18.63 0.46 23.54
C ASN A 311 19.65 1.22 22.69
N SER A 312 19.75 2.53 22.95
CA SER A 312 20.86 3.48 22.68
C SER A 312 21.71 3.23 21.43
#